data_AF-A0A9X1FTB4-F1
#
_entry.id   AF-A0A9X1FTB4-F1
#
_cell.length_a   1.000
_cell.length_b   1.000
_cell.length_c   1.000
_cell.angle_alpha   90.00
_cell.angle_beta   90.00
_cell.angle_gamma   90.00
#
_symmetry.space_group_name_H-M   'P 1'
#
loop_
_entity.id
_entity.type
_entity.pdbx_description
1 polymer ?
#
loop_
_entity_poly.entity_id
_entity_poly.type
_entity_poly.pdbx_seq_one_letter_code
_entity_poly.pdbx_strand_id
1 'polypeptide(L)'
;MLVRSSAIAVAFVLSACATISDETSVPAVLEGGLNDGEKYEIRTRTLHGANGTYAQTRVVYKGFARTCILDSPNDCESKARNLIDEYDELIF
;
A
#
# COMPACT_ATOMS: atom_id res chain seq x y z
N MET A 1 19.63 53.37 -13.73
CA MET A 1 18.54 52.46 -13.31
C MET A 1 18.72 51.15 -14.05
N LEU A 2 19.12 50.08 -13.37
CA LEU A 2 19.17 48.72 -13.91
C LEU A 2 18.64 47.80 -12.82
N VAL A 3 17.34 47.55 -12.84
CA VAL A 3 16.71 46.55 -11.97
C VAL A 3 17.02 45.19 -12.58
N ARG A 4 18.07 44.55 -12.08
CA ARG A 4 18.38 43.15 -12.39
C ARG A 4 17.35 42.29 -11.67
N SER A 5 16.28 41.95 -12.36
CA SER A 5 15.29 40.98 -11.90
C SER A 5 15.91 39.58 -11.90
N SER A 6 16.49 39.19 -10.77
CA SER A 6 16.91 37.82 -10.52
C SER A 6 15.67 36.95 -10.32
N ALA A 7 15.21 36.29 -11.39
CA ALA A 7 14.23 35.22 -11.29
C ALA A 7 14.89 34.03 -10.57
N ILE A 8 14.56 33.84 -9.29
CA ILE A 8 14.93 32.65 -8.54
C ILE A 8 14.01 31.53 -9.04
N ALA A 9 14.53 30.68 -9.92
CA ALA A 9 13.88 29.44 -10.32
C ALA A 9 13.85 28.51 -9.10
N VAL A 10 12.69 28.39 -8.46
CA VAL A 10 12.45 27.37 -7.44
C VAL A 10 12.36 26.02 -8.16
N ALA A 11 13.49 25.31 -8.22
CA ALA A 11 13.49 23.91 -8.61
C ALA A 11 12.80 23.12 -7.50
N PHE A 12 11.48 22.92 -7.66
CA PHE A 12 10.75 21.92 -6.89
C PHE A 12 11.33 20.57 -7.24
N VAL A 13 12.26 20.06 -6.42
CA VAL A 13 12.60 18.65 -6.38
C VAL A 13 11.36 17.94 -5.83
N LEU A 14 10.38 17.70 -6.70
CA LEU A 14 9.29 16.77 -6.47
C LEU A 14 9.96 15.41 -6.34
N SER A 15 10.27 15.00 -5.11
CA SER A 15 10.53 13.61 -4.79
C SER A 15 9.45 12.80 -5.51
N ALA A 16 9.84 11.89 -6.39
CA ALA A 16 8.95 11.14 -7.25
C ALA A 16 8.02 10.25 -6.40
N CYS A 17 6.98 10.85 -5.83
CA CYS A 17 5.87 10.13 -5.24
C CYS A 17 5.21 9.41 -6.39
N ALA A 18 5.23 8.08 -6.37
CA ALA A 18 4.47 7.31 -7.34
C ALA A 18 2.99 7.64 -7.15
N THR A 19 2.37 8.22 -8.17
CA THR A 19 0.96 8.60 -8.13
C THR A 19 0.12 7.32 -8.23
N ILE A 20 -0.85 7.17 -7.32
CA ILE A 20 -1.84 6.11 -7.42
C ILE A 20 -2.82 6.51 -8.52
N SER A 21 -2.90 5.71 -9.58
CA SER A 21 -3.79 5.95 -10.71
C SER A 21 -5.18 5.38 -10.50
N ASP A 22 -5.22 4.24 -9.82
CA ASP A 22 -6.40 3.43 -9.61
C ASP A 22 -6.15 2.57 -8.36
N GLU A 23 -7.19 2.35 -7.56
CA GLU A 23 -7.16 1.44 -6.42
C GLU A 23 -8.48 0.66 -6.38
N THR A 24 -8.37 -0.66 -6.35
CA THR A 24 -9.48 -1.59 -6.13
C THR A 24 -9.33 -2.23 -4.76
N SER A 25 -10.43 -2.37 -4.02
CA SER A 25 -10.48 -3.06 -2.73
C SER A 25 -11.48 -4.21 -2.79
N VAL A 26 -11.06 -5.39 -2.32
CA VAL A 26 -11.88 -6.60 -2.25
C VAL A 26 -11.91 -7.08 -0.79
N PRO A 27 -13.08 -7.19 -0.16
CA PRO A 27 -13.18 -7.74 1.18
C PRO A 27 -12.89 -9.25 1.17
N ALA A 28 -12.20 -9.72 2.20
CA ALA A 28 -11.86 -11.12 2.42
C ALA A 28 -12.01 -11.49 3.90
N VAL A 29 -12.05 -12.80 4.16
CA VAL A 29 -12.16 -13.37 5.51
C VAL A 29 -11.06 -14.42 5.65
N LEU A 30 -10.38 -14.45 6.79
CA LEU A 30 -9.44 -15.54 7.09
C LEU A 30 -10.22 -16.83 7.35
N GLU A 31 -9.80 -17.90 6.69
CA GLU A 31 -10.34 -19.24 6.91
C GLU A 31 -9.33 -20.11 7.65
N GLY A 32 -9.75 -20.67 8.78
CA GLY A 32 -9.00 -21.62 9.59
C GLY A 32 -7.87 -21.03 10.45
N GLY A 33 -7.61 -21.70 11.58
CA GLY A 33 -6.58 -21.34 12.56
C GLY A 33 -7.09 -20.40 13.66
N LEU A 34 -6.19 -19.65 14.30
CA LEU A 34 -6.52 -18.86 15.50
C LEU A 34 -7.33 -17.59 15.19
N ASN A 35 -7.12 -16.98 14.02
CA ASN A 35 -7.79 -15.76 13.58
C ASN A 35 -8.93 -16.05 12.59
N ASP A 36 -9.51 -17.26 12.64
CA ASP A 36 -10.62 -17.66 11.77
C ASP A 36 -11.81 -16.70 11.90
N GLY A 37 -12.35 -16.25 10.76
CA GLY A 37 -13.45 -15.29 10.71
C GLY A 37 -13.04 -13.82 10.76
N GLU A 38 -11.76 -13.50 10.99
CA GLU A 38 -11.26 -12.12 10.92
C GLU A 38 -11.37 -11.56 9.50
N LYS A 39 -11.85 -10.32 9.40
CA LYS A 39 -12.10 -9.64 8.12
C LYS A 39 -10.94 -8.73 7.77
N TYR A 40 -10.48 -8.82 6.53
CA TYR A 40 -9.44 -7.95 5.98
C TYR A 40 -9.80 -7.52 4.56
N GLU A 41 -9.07 -6.53 4.02
CA GLU A 41 -9.24 -6.09 2.64
C GLU A 41 -8.00 -6.44 1.83
N ILE A 42 -8.19 -6.94 0.61
CA ILE A 42 -7.13 -7.02 -0.39
C ILE A 42 -7.26 -5.78 -1.26
N ARG A 43 -6.25 -4.91 -1.22
CA ARG A 43 -6.18 -3.71 -2.04
C ARG A 43 -5.13 -3.84 -3.12
N THR A 44 -5.53 -3.63 -4.36
CA THR A 44 -4.62 -3.57 -5.50
C THR A 44 -4.64 -2.17 -6.05
N ARG A 45 -3.45 -1.57 -6.17
CA ARG A 45 -3.30 -0.22 -6.67
C ARG A 45 -2.31 -0.15 -7.82
N THR A 46 -2.65 0.66 -8.80
CA THR A 46 -1.79 0.93 -9.95
C THR A 46 -0.95 2.17 -9.65
N LEU A 47 0.37 2.01 -9.67
CA LEU A 47 1.34 3.07 -9.36
C LEU A 47 2.06 3.51 -10.62
N HIS A 48 2.12 4.83 -10.85
CA HIS A 48 2.94 5.43 -11.90
C HIS A 48 4.27 5.89 -11.30
N GLY A 49 5.33 5.13 -11.54
CA GLY A 49 6.69 5.46 -11.11
C GLY A 49 7.56 5.96 -12.27
N ALA A 50 8.80 6.36 -11.93
CA ALA A 50 9.78 6.81 -12.92
C ALA A 50 10.10 5.75 -13.99
N ASN A 51 9.94 4.47 -13.66
CA ASN A 51 10.21 3.33 -14.54
C ASN A 51 8.94 2.77 -15.21
N GLY A 52 7.84 3.51 -15.18
CA GLY A 52 6.56 3.11 -15.75
C GLY A 52 5.51 2.72 -14.71
N THR A 53 4.45 2.09 -15.19
CA THR A 53 3.27 1.74 -14.41
C THR A 53 3.39 0.31 -13.88
N TYR A 54 3.13 0.10 -12.59
CA TYR A 54 3.12 -1.23 -11.98
C TYR A 54 1.98 -1.39 -10.99
N ALA A 55 1.45 -2.60 -10.90
CA ALA A 55 0.45 -2.95 -9.90
C ALA A 55 1.12 -3.35 -8.58
N GLN A 56 0.50 -2.98 -7.47
CA GLN A 56 0.90 -3.39 -6.14
C GLN A 56 -0.31 -3.87 -5.36
N THR A 57 -0.24 -5.09 -4.85
CA THR A 57 -1.28 -5.69 -4.01
C THR A 57 -0.85 -5.69 -2.55
N ARG A 58 -1.78 -5.37 -1.67
CA ARG A 58 -1.57 -5.35 -0.22
C ARG A 58 -2.79 -5.91 0.48
N VAL A 59 -2.57 -6.60 1.59
CA VAL A 59 -3.62 -6.85 2.58
C VAL A 59 -3.69 -5.67 3.53
N VAL A 60 -4.90 -5.33 3.96
CA VAL A 60 -5.18 -4.23 4.87
C VAL A 60 -6.05 -4.73 6.01
N TYR A 61 -5.60 -4.50 7.25
CA TYR A 61 -6.32 -4.85 8.47
C TYR A 61 -6.28 -3.66 9.43
N LYS A 62 -7.47 -3.14 9.79
CA LYS A 62 -7.63 -2.01 10.74
C LYS A 62 -6.68 -0.81 10.48
N GLY A 63 -6.42 -0.51 9.21
CA GLY A 63 -5.56 0.60 8.77
C GLY A 63 -4.08 0.25 8.59
N PHE A 64 -3.63 -0.91 9.06
CA PHE A 64 -2.30 -1.44 8.78
C PHE A 64 -2.31 -2.17 7.44
N ALA A 65 -1.18 -2.16 6.74
CA ALA A 65 -1.08 -2.77 5.41
C ALA A 65 0.23 -3.53 5.22
N ARG A 66 0.15 -4.68 4.55
CA ARG A 66 1.31 -5.51 4.20
C ARG A 66 1.21 -5.95 2.75
N THR A 67 2.31 -5.83 2.01
CA THR A 67 2.37 -6.22 0.59
C THR A 67 2.26 -7.73 0.46
N CYS A 68 1.48 -8.20 -0.52
CA CYS A 68 1.38 -9.61 -0.90
C CYS A 68 1.41 -9.76 -2.42
N ILE A 69 1.67 -10.98 -2.88
CA ILE A 69 1.68 -11.39 -4.29
C ILE A 69 0.37 -12.12 -4.57
N LEU A 70 -0.52 -11.48 -5.34
CA LEU A 70 -1.87 -12.00 -5.59
C LEU A 70 -1.86 -13.37 -6.28
N ASP A 71 -0.94 -13.58 -7.22
CA ASP A 71 -0.85 -14.82 -7.99
C ASP A 71 -0.11 -15.95 -7.23
N SER A 72 0.42 -15.66 -6.05
CA SER A 72 1.10 -16.66 -5.22
C SER A 72 0.08 -17.33 -4.27
N PRO A 73 -0.06 -18.67 -4.33
CA PRO A 73 -1.00 -19.37 -3.46
C PRO A 73 -0.76 -19.05 -1.98
N ASN A 74 -1.84 -18.67 -1.29
CA ASN A 74 -1.86 -18.37 0.15
C ASN A 74 -0.98 -17.21 0.62
N ASP A 75 -0.29 -16.47 -0.26
CA ASP A 75 0.60 -15.39 0.19
C ASP A 75 -0.20 -14.26 0.86
N CYS A 76 -1.26 -13.76 0.21
CA CYS A 76 -2.10 -12.70 0.82
C CYS A 76 -2.76 -13.17 2.12
N GLU A 77 -3.27 -14.39 2.20
CA GLU A 77 -3.84 -14.93 3.44
C GLU A 77 -2.77 -15.02 4.56
N SER A 78 -1.57 -15.53 4.24
CA SER A 78 -0.46 -15.59 5.18
C SER A 78 -0.04 -14.19 5.65
N LYS A 79 0.03 -13.20 4.75
CA LYS A 79 0.31 -11.81 5.12
C LYS A 79 -0.79 -11.21 5.98
N ALA A 80 -2.05 -11.56 5.74
CA ALA A 80 -3.18 -11.10 6.57
C ALA A 80 -3.09 -11.67 7.98
N ARG A 81 -2.82 -12.98 8.12
CA ARG A 81 -2.63 -13.66 9.41
C ARG A 81 -1.52 -13.00 10.24
N ASN A 82 -0.33 -12.87 9.65
CA ASN A 82 0.79 -12.19 10.32
C ASN A 82 0.46 -10.74 10.69
N LEU A 83 -0.28 -10.01 9.84
CA LEU A 83 -0.65 -8.63 10.11
C LEU A 83 -1.64 -8.50 11.27
N ILE A 84 -2.55 -9.46 11.41
CA ILE A 84 -3.51 -9.52 12.51
C ILE A 84 -2.80 -9.89 13.81
N ASP A 85 -1.94 -10.91 13.79
CA ASP A 85 -1.15 -11.31 14.96
C ASP A 85 -0.30 -10.13 15.47
N GLU A 86 0.38 -9.41 14.58
CA GLU A 86 1.14 -8.19 14.92
C GLU A 86 0.24 -7.07 15.47
N TYR A 87 -0.97 -6.91 14.93
CA TYR A 87 -1.91 -5.90 15.43
C TYR A 87 -2.37 -6.21 16.84
N ASP A 88 -2.65 -7.49 17.14
CA ASP A 88 -3.07 -7.92 18.46
C ASP A 88 -1.92 -7.76 19.47
N GLU A 89 -0.68 -8.12 19.10
CA GLU A 89 0.51 -7.87 19.94
C GLU A 89 0.76 -6.38 20.25
N LEU A 90 0.34 -5.46 19.39
CA LEU A 90 0.54 -4.01 19.60
C LEU A 90 -0.50 -3.37 20.53
N ILE A 91 -1.62 -4.06 20.81
CA ILE A 91 -2.74 -3.50 21.58
C ILE A 91 -2.83 -4.06 22.99
N PHE A 92 -2.15 -5.18 23.26
CA PHE A 92 -2.01 -5.77 24.60
C PHE A 92 -0.65 -5.47 25.23
#